data_AF-A0A0C1R5A7-F1
#
_entry.id   AF-A0A0C1R5A7-F1
#
_cell.length_a   1.000
_cell.length_b   1.000
_cell.length_c   1.000
_cell.angle_alpha   90.00
_cell.angle_beta   90.00
_cell.angle_gamma   90.00
#
_symmetry.space_group_name_H-M   'P 1'
#
loop_
_entity.id
_entity.type
_entity.pdbx_description
1 polymer ?
#
loop_
_entity_poly.entity_id
_entity_poly.type
_entity_poly.pdbx_seq_one_letter_code
_entity_poly.pdbx_strand_id
1 'polypeptide(L)' 'PERFQEILQQFPRFVGWDEKDFRSTRQLQNGTFVEVNLSAKHIHAFCLKAIETAELSIEDWCIETVHSF' A
#
# COMPACT_ATOMS: atom_id res chain seq x y z
N PRO A 1 -7.06 -3.82 8.11
CA PRO A 1 -7.14 -5.30 7.97
C PRO A 1 -6.49 -5.98 9.17
N GLU A 2 -6.99 -7.13 9.60
CA GLU A 2 -6.37 -7.91 10.69
C GLU A 2 -4.91 -8.26 10.38
N ARG A 3 -4.62 -8.56 9.10
CA ARG A 3 -3.30 -8.90 8.57
C ARG A 3 -2.42 -7.70 8.18
N PHE A 4 -2.84 -6.46 8.47
CA PHE A 4 -2.09 -5.27 8.05
C PHE A 4 -0.68 -5.21 8.65
N GLN A 5 -0.51 -5.75 9.86
CA GLN A 5 0.81 -5.84 10.50
C GLN A 5 1.78 -6.75 9.74
N GLU A 6 1.27 -7.79 9.07
CA GLU A 6 2.08 -8.68 8.24
C GLU A 6 2.57 -7.97 6.97
N ILE A 7 1.74 -7.11 6.38
CA ILE A 7 2.14 -6.25 5.25
C ILE A 7 3.31 -5.34 5.68
N LEU A 8 3.22 -4.70 6.86
CA LEU A 8 4.30 -3.86 7.38
C LEU A 8 5.62 -4.63 7.57
N GLN A 9 5.53 -5.87 8.05
CA GLN A 9 6.71 -6.72 8.26
C GLN A 9 7.33 -7.23 6.96
N GLN A 10 6.50 -7.60 5.97
CA GLN A 10 6.98 -8.13 4.70
C GLN A 10 7.46 -7.05 3.73
N PHE A 11 6.90 -5.83 3.82
CA PHE A 11 7.17 -4.74 2.89
C PHE A 11 7.64 -3.45 3.57
N PRO A 12 8.67 -3.48 4.44
CA PRO A 12 9.10 -2.30 5.22
C PRO A 12 9.66 -1.17 4.35
N ARG A 13 10.05 -1.45 3.10
CA ARG A 13 10.50 -0.42 2.13
C ARG A 13 9.36 0.32 1.44
N PHE A 14 8.13 -0.17 1.59
CA PHE A 14 6.96 0.33 0.88
C PHE A 14 5.93 0.93 1.82
N VAL A 15 5.80 0.42 3.04
CA VAL A 15 4.83 0.92 4.03
C VAL A 15 5.37 0.76 5.46
N GLY A 16 5.16 1.77 6.30
CA GLY A 16 5.75 1.84 7.64
C GLY A 16 5.12 2.90 8.53
N TRP A 17 5.55 2.94 9.79
CA TRP A 17 5.04 3.90 10.78
C TRP A 17 5.85 5.20 10.85
N ASP A 18 7.13 5.19 10.47
CA ASP A 18 7.97 6.39 10.45
C ASP A 18 8.10 6.92 9.02
N GLU A 19 7.73 8.17 8.82
CA GLU A 19 7.85 8.86 7.53
C GLU A 19 9.30 8.91 7.03
N LYS A 20 10.27 8.96 7.96
CA LYS A 20 11.69 9.13 7.65
C LYS A 20 12.32 7.92 6.96
N ASP A 21 11.64 6.78 6.97
CA ASP A 21 12.11 5.55 6.32
C ASP A 21 11.97 5.61 4.79
N PHE A 22 11.30 6.64 4.25
CA PHE A 22 10.91 6.75 2.85
C PHE A 22 11.41 8.05 2.20
N ARG A 23 11.47 8.05 0.87
CA ARG A 23 11.91 9.20 0.06
C ARG A 23 10.76 10.14 -0.28
N SER A 24 9.59 9.61 -0.57
CA SER A 24 8.39 10.40 -0.80
C SER A 24 7.18 9.64 -0.31
N THR A 25 6.41 10.24 0.58
CA THR A 25 5.34 9.52 1.28
C THR A 25 3.97 10.09 1.00
N ARG A 26 2.96 9.25 1.22
CA ARG A 26 1.62 9.70 1.60
C ARG A 26 1.22 9.02 2.88
N GLN A 27 0.52 9.76 3.74
CA GLN A 27 -0.07 9.19 4.94
C GLN A 27 -1.39 8.50 4.59
N LEU A 28 -1.56 7.27 5.06
CA LEU A 28 -2.80 6.49 4.97
C LEU A 28 -3.73 6.86 6.14
N GLN A 29 -5.03 6.53 6.01
CA GLN A 29 -6.05 6.86 7.03
C GLN A 29 -5.75 6.27 8.42
N ASN A 30 -4.99 5.18 8.48
CA ASN A 30 -4.59 4.55 9.74
C ASN A 30 -3.31 5.13 10.35
N GLY A 31 -2.78 6.23 9.79
CA GLY A 31 -1.58 6.92 10.28
C GLY A 31 -0.25 6.39 9.76
N THR A 32 -0.22 5.26 9.04
CA THR A 32 1.00 4.76 8.38
C THR A 32 1.37 5.56 7.14
N PHE A 33 2.62 5.44 6.70
CA PHE A 33 3.15 6.09 5.51
C PHE A 33 3.44 5.05 4.44
N VAL A 34 3.12 5.39 3.18
CA VAL A 34 3.43 4.58 2.00
C VAL A 34 4.39 5.34 1.07
N GLU A 35 5.41 4.65 0.53
CA GLU A 35 6.32 5.20 -0.48
C GLU A 35 5.60 5.37 -1.82
N VAL A 36 5.66 6.57 -2.40
CA VAL A 36 4.98 6.92 -3.64
C VAL A 36 5.92 7.34 -4.77
N ASN A 37 7.24 7.44 -4.53
CA ASN A 37 8.25 7.65 -5.58
C ASN A 37 8.55 6.35 -6.34
N LEU A 38 7.50 5.76 -6.91
CA LEU A 38 7.51 4.50 -7.63
C LEU A 38 6.73 4.66 -8.92
N SER A 39 7.08 3.88 -9.95
CA SER A 39 6.27 3.86 -11.16
C SER A 39 4.91 3.21 -10.89
N ALA A 40 3.88 3.57 -11.66
CA ALA A 40 2.54 2.99 -11.54
C ALA A 40 2.57 1.44 -11.58
N LYS A 41 3.46 0.85 -12.39
CA LYS A 41 3.68 -0.60 -12.46
C LYS A 41 4.15 -1.19 -11.12
N HIS A 42 5.08 -0.53 -10.44
CA HIS A 42 5.58 -0.99 -9.14
C HIS A 42 4.55 -0.82 -8.03
N ILE A 43 3.81 0.30 -8.04
CA ILE A 43 2.70 0.53 -7.11
C ILE A 43 1.66 -0.57 -7.26
N HIS A 44 1.21 -0.85 -8.49
CA HIS A 44 0.26 -1.90 -8.77
C HIS A 44 0.77 -3.28 -8.31
N ALA A 45 2.01 -3.64 -8.64
CA ALA A 45 2.60 -4.91 -8.21
C ALA A 45 2.71 -5.04 -6.68
N PHE A 46 2.98 -3.94 -5.98
CA PHE A 46 2.96 -3.91 -4.51
C PHE A 46 1.54 -4.14 -3.97
N CYS A 47 0.53 -3.46 -4.52
CA CYS A 47 -0.86 -3.66 -4.10
C CYS A 47 -1.32 -5.11 -4.25
N LEU A 48 -1.01 -5.77 -5.39
CA LEU A 48 -1.33 -7.19 -5.59
C LEU A 48 -0.72 -8.07 -4.49
N LYS A 49 0.58 -7.90 -4.21
CA LYS A 49 1.27 -8.66 -3.16
C LYS A 49 0.70 -8.38 -1.77
N ALA A 50 0.35 -7.12 -1.48
CA ALA A 50 -0.22 -6.75 -0.18
C ALA A 50 -1.61 -7.37 0.03
N ILE A 51 -2.42 -7.48 -1.03
CA ILE A 51 -3.73 -8.16 -1.01
C ILE A 51 -3.53 -9.66 -0.77
N GLU A 52 -2.62 -10.30 -1.51
CA GLU A 52 -2.26 -11.71 -1.30
C GLU A 52 -1.75 -11.97 0.12
N THR A 53 -0.85 -11.14 0.64
CA THR A 53 -0.34 -11.22 2.03
C THR A 53 -1.46 -11.07 3.06
N ALA A 54 -2.49 -10.27 2.76
CA ALA A 54 -3.65 -10.13 3.63
C ALA A 54 -4.64 -11.29 3.53
N GLU A 55 -4.34 -12.34 2.74
CA GLU A 55 -5.23 -13.46 2.42
C GLU A 55 -6.56 -12.98 1.81
N LEU A 56 -6.54 -11.83 1.13
CA LEU A 56 -7.69 -11.27 0.43
C LEU A 56 -7.70 -11.74 -1.02
N SER A 57 -8.89 -11.91 -1.57
CA SER A 57 -9.07 -12.21 -2.99
C SER A 57 -8.81 -10.94 -3.82
N ILE A 58 -8.08 -11.11 -4.91
CA ILE A 58 -7.86 -10.02 -5.87
C ILE A 58 -9.13 -9.70 -6.66
N GLU A 59 -10.01 -10.69 -6.82
CA GLU A 59 -11.30 -10.56 -7.47
C GLU A 59 -12.25 -9.64 -6.68
N ASP A 60 -12.07 -9.55 -5.35
CA ASP A 60 -12.81 -8.64 -4.48
C ASP A 60 -12.26 -7.20 -4.49
N TRP A 61 -11.12 -6.95 -5.14
CA TRP A 61 -10.52 -5.62 -5.21
C TRP A 61 -11.15 -4.75 -6.30
N CYS A 62 -12.06 -3.87 -5.90
CA CYS A 62 -12.66 -2.87 -6.81
C CYS A 62 -11.85 -1.56 -6.81
N ILE A 63 -11.51 -1.05 -7.99
CA ILE A 63 -10.89 0.26 -8.19
C ILE A 63 -11.85 1.15 -8.96
N GLU A 64 -12.34 2.21 -8.32
CA GLU A 64 -13.14 3.25 -8.95
C GLU A 64 -12.30 4.52 -9.15
N THR A 65 -12.27 5.04 -10.37
CA THR A 65 -11.63 6.33 -10.67
C THR A 65 -12.62 7.45 -10.48
N VAL A 66 -12.32 8.38 -9.57
CA VAL A 66 -13.10 9.61 -9.42
C VAL A 66 -12.67 10.61 -10.49
N HIS A 67 -13.58 10.95 -11.41
CA HIS A 67 -13.38 12.10 -12.30
C HIS A 67 -13.72 13.38 -11.55
N SER A 68 -12.69 14.09 -11.10
CA SER A 68 -12.84 15.46 -10.60
C SER A 68 -12.87 16.41 -11.80
N PHE A 69 -14.01 17.08 -12.02
CA PHE A 69 -14.17 18.19 -12.97
C PHE A 69 -13.73 19.51 -12.34
#